data_AF-A0A8I0FRG4-F1
#
_entry.id   AF-A0A8I0FRG4-F1
#
_cell.length_a   1.000
_cell.length_b   1.000
_cell.length_c   1.000
_cell.angle_alpha   90.00
_cell.angle_beta   90.00
_cell.angle_gamma   90.00
#
_symmetry.space_group_name_H-M   'P 1'
#
loop_
_entity.id
_entity.type
_entity.pdbx_description
1 polymer ?
#
loop_
_entity_poly.entity_id
_entity_poly.type
_entity_poly.pdbx_seq_one_letter_code
_entity_poly.pdbx_strand_id
1 'polypeptide(L)'
;MKNKNTLNKNEIQKVDWEKIQLEMKNKFGKDIFESWLRKINFSGEFNDYILLSVSTRFLRDWITSRYLDQILQIVKSHRNEINRIEISIADNDKEDINDNDKNIINSSSSNNNVSFIKDFFFQYNRIDPNKNFENFILGSSNKLAFEASKKVSENTSHYNPLYIYGGVGMGKTHLLNSIGLSLKDTNKVMFISAERFMYQFVKSIKSNDMVKFKEYFRNADIFLIDDIQFMNGKEAMQEEFFHTFNALLDKGSQIIISADRPPNKLNRIQERIKSRFSGGLVIDIQQPDYDLRYKIIKLKTDELKKYYADQINISDEIQKFISLEVKNSIRELVGALNRIVSFSRIYNKTPSLSETKIVLKDLLNLSENKVTIDNIQSLVCKFFKISKNEMLSSRRSRYLVRPRQTAIYLTKILTSKSLPEIGREFSNRDHTTVIHSIKTIENLKKNDPELCTNIDSLKNQILYNNSNEI
;
A
#
# COMPACT_ATOMS: atom_id res chain seq x y z
N MET A 1 15.91 -57.19 40.08
CA MET A 1 14.66 -57.93 39.79
C MET A 1 13.54 -56.94 39.54
N LYS A 2 12.75 -57.21 38.49
CA LYS A 2 11.60 -56.48 37.93
C LYS A 2 10.58 -55.92 38.94
N ASN A 3 10.05 -54.72 38.70
CA ASN A 3 8.67 -54.46 38.20
C ASN A 3 8.33 -52.96 38.27
N LYS A 4 8.12 -52.31 37.12
CA LYS A 4 6.81 -51.89 36.55
C LYS A 4 6.17 -50.69 37.25
N ASN A 5 6.34 -49.52 36.63
CA ASN A 5 5.20 -48.65 36.28
C ASN A 5 5.57 -47.78 35.07
N THR A 6 5.40 -48.40 33.90
CA THR A 6 5.13 -47.74 32.62
C THR A 6 3.80 -47.00 32.72
N LEU A 7 3.84 -45.68 32.81
CA LEU A 7 2.73 -44.82 32.39
C LEU A 7 3.12 -44.23 31.04
N ASN A 8 2.44 -44.75 30.03
CA ASN A 8 2.55 -44.43 28.62
C ASN A 8 2.56 -42.91 28.41
N LYS A 9 3.62 -42.42 27.76
CA LYS A 9 3.51 -41.27 26.86
C LYS A 9 2.48 -41.65 25.79
N ASN A 10 1.23 -41.26 25.99
CA ASN A 10 0.27 -41.24 24.90
C ASN A 10 0.80 -40.24 23.87
N GLU A 11 1.33 -40.76 22.77
CA GLU A 11 1.56 -40.00 21.55
C GLU A 11 0.22 -39.39 21.12
N ILE A 12 0.01 -38.12 21.44
CA ILE A 12 -1.07 -37.32 20.86
C ILE A 12 -0.71 -37.20 19.38
N GLN A 13 -1.36 -37.99 18.53
CA GLN A 13 -1.23 -37.93 17.08
C GLN A 13 -1.63 -36.52 16.60
N LYS A 14 -0.63 -35.66 16.36
CA LYS A 14 -0.83 -34.33 15.79
C LYS A 14 -1.46 -34.42 14.41
N VAL A 15 -2.35 -33.48 14.10
CA VAL A 15 -2.87 -33.23 12.74
C VAL A 15 -1.72 -33.07 11.74
N ASP A 16 -1.77 -33.86 10.66
CA ASP A 16 -0.80 -33.78 9.56
C ASP A 16 -1.13 -32.58 8.65
N TRP A 17 -0.55 -31.43 9.00
CA TRP A 17 -0.82 -30.16 8.32
C TRP A 17 -0.40 -30.16 6.84
N GLU A 18 0.62 -30.94 6.46
CA GLU A 18 1.09 -31.01 5.07
C GLU A 18 0.04 -31.64 4.16
N LYS A 19 -0.67 -32.68 4.65
CA LYS A 19 -1.79 -33.29 3.92
C LYS A 19 -2.97 -32.33 3.77
N ILE A 20 -3.30 -31.58 4.82
CA ILE A 20 -4.36 -30.56 4.78
C ILE A 20 -4.00 -29.46 3.77
N GLN A 21 -2.75 -29.00 3.73
CA GLN A 21 -2.30 -28.02 2.73
C GLN A 21 -2.39 -28.56 1.30
N LEU A 22 -2.06 -29.83 1.07
CA LEU A 22 -2.20 -30.46 -0.25
C LEU A 22 -3.67 -30.52 -0.69
N GLU A 23 -4.58 -30.88 0.22
CA GLU A 23 -6.01 -30.94 -0.05
C GLU A 23 -6.62 -29.56 -0.29
N MET A 24 -6.19 -28.54 0.48
CA MET A 24 -6.52 -27.13 0.22
C MET A 24 -6.08 -26.71 -1.19
N LYS A 25 -4.86 -27.07 -1.60
CA LYS A 25 -4.35 -26.74 -2.94
C LYS A 25 -5.19 -27.36 -4.05
N ASN A 26 -5.66 -28.60 -3.85
CA ASN A 26 -6.53 -29.29 -4.81
C ASN A 26 -7.94 -28.70 -4.85
N LYS A 27 -8.52 -28.36 -3.68
CA LYS A 27 -9.90 -27.86 -3.57
C LYS A 27 -10.06 -26.39 -3.99
N PHE A 28 -9.07 -25.55 -3.69
CA PHE A 28 -9.12 -24.10 -3.98
C PHE A 28 -8.37 -23.70 -5.25
N GLY A 29 -7.58 -24.60 -5.84
CA GLY A 29 -6.75 -24.32 -7.01
C GLY A 29 -5.41 -23.63 -6.66
N LYS A 30 -4.44 -23.78 -7.56
CA LYS A 30 -3.04 -23.36 -7.34
C LYS A 30 -2.90 -21.85 -7.09
N ASP A 31 -3.59 -21.02 -7.84
CA ASP A 31 -3.44 -19.55 -7.76
C ASP A 31 -3.94 -18.98 -6.43
N ILE A 32 -5.09 -19.49 -5.94
CA ILE A 32 -5.67 -19.09 -4.65
C ILE A 32 -4.80 -19.61 -3.50
N PHE A 33 -4.34 -20.85 -3.61
CA PHE A 33 -3.47 -21.44 -2.59
C PHE A 33 -2.16 -20.67 -2.44
N GLU A 34 -1.45 -20.39 -3.53
CA GLU A 34 -0.15 -19.68 -3.46
C GLU A 34 -0.29 -18.22 -3.00
N SER A 35 -1.38 -17.55 -3.38
CA SER A 35 -1.59 -16.14 -3.03
C SER A 35 -2.00 -15.94 -1.57
N TRP A 36 -2.81 -16.85 -1.03
CA TRP A 36 -3.54 -16.62 0.24
C TRP A 36 -3.35 -17.73 1.28
N LEU A 37 -3.49 -19.00 0.91
CA LEU A 37 -3.57 -20.11 1.87
C LEU A 37 -2.20 -20.70 2.25
N ARG A 38 -1.19 -20.60 1.36
CA ARG A 38 0.18 -21.07 1.62
C ARG A 38 0.84 -20.34 2.80
N LYS A 39 0.37 -19.13 3.10
CA LYS A 39 0.89 -18.25 4.15
C LYS A 39 0.28 -18.54 5.53
N ILE A 40 -0.53 -19.60 5.65
CA ILE A 40 -1.11 -20.05 6.91
C ILE A 40 -0.15 -21.05 7.56
N ASN A 41 0.31 -20.72 8.76
CA ASN A 41 1.14 -21.60 9.56
C ASN A 41 0.29 -22.31 10.63
N PHE A 42 0.60 -23.56 10.92
CA PHE A 42 -0.02 -24.30 12.01
C PHE A 42 0.73 -24.00 13.31
N SER A 43 0.00 -23.54 14.32
CA SER A 43 0.58 -23.16 15.62
C SER A 43 0.30 -24.18 16.71
N GLY A 44 -0.85 -24.87 16.68
CA GLY A 44 -1.16 -25.92 17.64
C GLY A 44 -2.54 -26.53 17.43
N GLU A 45 -2.74 -27.71 18.03
CA GLU A 45 -4.01 -28.42 18.06
C GLU A 45 -4.43 -28.61 19.52
N PHE A 46 -5.70 -28.32 19.79
CA PHE A 46 -6.37 -28.51 21.06
C PHE A 46 -7.60 -29.40 20.84
N ASN A 47 -8.12 -30.01 21.91
CA ASN A 47 -9.17 -31.04 21.84
C ASN A 47 -10.44 -30.65 21.05
N ASP A 48 -10.72 -29.35 20.88
CA ASP A 48 -11.92 -28.85 20.18
C ASP A 48 -11.59 -27.84 19.06
N TYR A 49 -10.32 -27.44 18.91
CA TYR A 49 -9.93 -26.42 17.94
C TYR A 49 -8.48 -26.49 17.45
N ILE A 50 -8.24 -25.97 16.25
CA ILE A 50 -6.88 -25.73 15.75
C ILE A 50 -6.56 -24.24 15.83
N LEU A 51 -5.33 -23.95 16.25
CA LEU A 51 -4.74 -22.62 16.19
C LEU A 51 -3.84 -22.49 14.96
N LEU A 52 -4.20 -21.55 14.10
CA LEU A 52 -3.43 -21.16 12.92
C LEU A 52 -2.85 -19.77 13.13
N SER A 53 -1.76 -19.46 12.43
CA SER A 53 -1.15 -18.13 12.44
C SER A 53 -0.96 -17.60 11.02
N VAL A 54 -1.13 -16.28 10.88
CA VAL A 54 -0.96 -15.55 9.62
C VAL A 54 -0.18 -14.26 9.86
N SER A 55 0.50 -13.78 8.83
CA SER A 55 1.44 -12.65 8.93
C SER A 55 0.79 -11.28 9.11
N THR A 56 -0.49 -11.12 8.79
CA THR A 56 -1.18 -9.82 8.90
C THR A 56 -2.63 -9.98 9.29
N ARG A 57 -3.18 -8.95 9.97
CA ARG A 57 -4.60 -8.86 10.31
C ARG A 57 -5.51 -8.90 9.07
N PHE A 58 -5.07 -8.30 7.96
CA PHE A 58 -5.79 -8.35 6.69
C PHE A 58 -5.93 -9.78 6.16
N LEU A 59 -4.83 -10.54 6.17
CA LEU A 59 -4.84 -11.93 5.71
C LEU A 59 -5.74 -12.80 6.58
N ARG A 60 -5.71 -12.58 7.90
CA ARG A 60 -6.62 -13.22 8.86
C ARG A 60 -8.08 -12.98 8.46
N ASP A 61 -8.49 -11.71 8.42
CA ASP A 61 -9.88 -11.35 8.20
C ASP A 61 -10.36 -11.80 6.80
N TRP A 62 -9.47 -11.79 5.80
CA TRP A 62 -9.75 -12.29 4.46
C TRP A 62 -9.98 -13.81 4.42
N ILE A 63 -9.13 -14.60 5.07
CA ILE A 63 -9.27 -16.06 5.14
C ILE A 63 -10.49 -16.45 5.98
N THR A 64 -10.67 -15.79 7.14
CA THR A 64 -11.82 -15.98 8.02
C THR A 64 -13.14 -15.76 7.28
N SER A 65 -13.24 -14.68 6.51
CA SER A 65 -14.50 -14.32 5.84
C SER A 65 -14.88 -15.18 4.63
N ARG A 66 -13.90 -15.82 3.99
CA ARG A 66 -14.09 -16.40 2.65
C ARG A 66 -13.82 -17.89 2.57
N TYR A 67 -12.94 -18.41 3.42
CA TYR A 67 -12.45 -19.78 3.32
C TYR A 67 -12.53 -20.56 4.63
N LEU A 68 -12.82 -19.93 5.78
CA LEU A 68 -12.81 -20.58 7.10
C LEU A 68 -13.69 -21.83 7.15
N ASP A 69 -14.94 -21.75 6.69
CA ASP A 69 -15.87 -22.88 6.75
C ASP A 69 -15.39 -24.06 5.89
N GLN A 70 -14.83 -23.74 4.72
CA GLN A 70 -14.32 -24.75 3.79
C GLN A 70 -13.02 -25.37 4.30
N ILE A 71 -12.18 -24.58 4.99
CA ILE A 71 -10.99 -25.05 5.69
C ILE A 71 -11.38 -25.93 6.88
N LEU A 72 -12.37 -25.53 7.68
CA LEU A 72 -12.90 -26.32 8.79
C LEU A 72 -13.45 -27.66 8.32
N GLN A 73 -14.14 -27.70 7.17
CA GLN A 73 -14.59 -28.96 6.57
C GLN A 73 -13.43 -29.88 6.18
N ILE A 74 -12.35 -29.32 5.61
CA ILE A 74 -11.13 -30.10 5.30
C ILE A 74 -10.47 -30.56 6.59
N VAL A 75 -10.35 -29.71 7.61
CA VAL A 75 -9.78 -30.11 8.90
C VAL A 75 -10.61 -31.24 9.54
N LYS A 76 -11.93 -31.14 9.48
CA LYS A 76 -12.85 -32.17 9.99
C LYS A 76 -12.71 -33.51 9.28
N SER A 77 -12.41 -33.55 7.98
CA SER A 77 -12.20 -34.83 7.28
C SER A 77 -10.95 -35.58 7.75
N HIS A 78 -9.98 -34.87 8.35
CA HIS A 78 -8.79 -35.49 8.96
C HIS A 78 -8.96 -35.73 10.47
N ARG A 79 -9.70 -34.87 11.17
CA ARG A 79 -10.00 -34.97 12.61
C ARG A 79 -11.42 -34.50 12.90
N ASN A 80 -12.32 -35.46 13.12
CA ASN A 80 -13.73 -35.17 13.41
C ASN A 80 -13.96 -34.41 14.73
N GLU A 81 -13.00 -34.48 15.66
CA GLU A 81 -13.09 -33.88 17.01
C GLU A 81 -12.96 -32.35 16.98
N ILE A 82 -12.49 -31.76 15.88
CA ILE A 82 -12.17 -30.33 15.78
C ILE A 82 -13.38 -29.56 15.26
N ASN A 83 -13.96 -28.71 16.09
CA ASN A 83 -15.19 -27.97 15.75
C ASN A 83 -14.99 -26.51 15.39
N ARG A 84 -13.84 -25.93 15.70
CA ARG A 84 -13.54 -24.53 15.39
C ARG A 84 -12.08 -24.33 14.99
N ILE A 85 -11.84 -23.23 14.29
CA ILE A 85 -10.49 -22.80 13.90
C ILE A 85 -10.30 -21.39 14.43
N GLU A 86 -9.21 -21.18 15.15
CA GLU A 86 -8.79 -19.88 15.64
C GLU A 86 -7.57 -19.43 14.84
N ILE A 87 -7.58 -18.18 14.38
CA ILE A 87 -6.47 -17.62 13.60
C ILE A 87 -5.87 -16.45 14.37
N SER A 88 -4.63 -16.63 14.81
CA SER A 88 -3.80 -15.63 15.48
C SER A 88 -2.94 -14.85 14.47
N ILE A 89 -2.52 -13.66 14.85
CA ILE A 89 -1.51 -12.90 14.11
C ILE A 89 -0.17 -13.32 14.68
N ALA A 90 0.78 -13.71 13.83
CA ALA A 90 2.12 -14.03 14.29
C ALA A 90 2.81 -12.74 14.77
N ASP A 91 2.82 -12.51 16.09
CA ASP A 91 3.71 -11.55 16.71
C ASP A 91 5.11 -12.17 16.71
N ASN A 92 5.97 -11.68 15.81
CA ASN A 92 7.39 -11.96 15.90
C ASN A 92 7.95 -11.17 17.08
N ASP A 93 7.82 -11.70 18.30
CA ASP A 93 8.80 -11.57 19.39
C ASP A 93 8.38 -12.32 20.68
N LYS A 94 9.19 -13.36 20.99
CA LYS A 94 9.60 -13.91 22.31
C LYS A 94 8.60 -14.78 23.09
N GLU A 95 8.88 -16.06 23.35
CA GLU A 95 9.87 -16.63 24.32
C GLU A 95 9.74 -16.08 25.75
N ASP A 96 9.37 -16.99 26.65
CA ASP A 96 9.49 -17.04 28.12
C ASP A 96 9.05 -15.84 28.96
N ILE A 97 7.91 -16.00 29.69
CA ILE A 97 7.80 -15.58 31.10
C ILE A 97 7.00 -16.63 31.89
N ASN A 98 7.67 -17.21 32.89
CA ASN A 98 7.13 -18.06 33.94
C ASN A 98 6.35 -17.26 35.01
N ASP A 99 5.38 -17.98 35.57
CA ASP A 99 4.94 -18.02 36.98
C ASP A 99 4.23 -16.85 37.69
N ASN A 100 3.18 -17.29 38.39
CA ASN A 100 2.64 -16.80 39.66
C ASN A 100 1.99 -15.41 39.72
N ASP A 101 0.66 -15.39 39.67
CA ASP A 101 -0.09 -15.02 40.88
C ASP A 101 -1.58 -15.41 40.79
N LYS A 102 -1.99 -16.24 41.74
CA LYS A 102 -3.38 -16.50 42.09
C LYS A 102 -3.76 -15.56 43.25
N ASN A 103 -4.98 -15.04 43.16
CA ASN A 103 -5.84 -14.50 44.23
C ASN A 103 -5.70 -13.01 44.57
N ILE A 104 -6.57 -12.17 43.98
CA ILE A 104 -7.38 -11.18 44.71
C ILE A 104 -8.81 -11.13 44.13
N ILE A 105 -9.71 -11.86 44.82
CA ILE A 105 -11.08 -11.54 45.25
C ILE A 105 -12.05 -10.78 44.29
N ASN A 106 -13.15 -11.49 44.01
CA ASN A 106 -14.50 -11.06 43.64
C ASN A 106 -14.93 -9.62 44.00
N SER A 107 -15.33 -8.84 42.98
CA SER A 107 -16.59 -8.07 42.99
C SER A 107 -16.89 -7.48 41.61
N SER A 108 -18.06 -7.81 41.06
CA SER A 108 -18.87 -7.04 40.09
C SER A 108 -18.22 -6.42 38.84
N SER A 109 -18.85 -6.75 37.70
CA SER A 109 -18.89 -6.02 36.41
C SER A 109 -17.64 -5.95 35.53
N SER A 110 -17.88 -6.28 34.25
CA SER A 110 -17.08 -6.02 33.04
C SER A 110 -15.65 -6.55 32.99
N ASN A 111 -15.43 -7.56 32.13
CA ASN A 111 -14.33 -7.55 31.14
C ASN A 111 -14.47 -8.73 30.17
N ASN A 112 -15.35 -8.56 29.18
CA ASN A 112 -15.22 -9.27 27.90
C ASN A 112 -14.08 -8.59 27.12
N ASN A 113 -12.83 -8.98 27.37
CA ASN A 113 -11.67 -8.55 26.57
C ASN A 113 -11.56 -9.29 25.22
N VAL A 114 -12.71 -9.59 24.62
CA VAL A 114 -12.83 -9.91 23.21
C VAL A 114 -14.06 -9.17 22.73
N SER A 115 -13.87 -8.04 22.04
CA SER A 115 -14.98 -7.42 21.32
C SER A 115 -15.37 -8.39 20.21
N PHE A 116 -16.39 -9.22 20.45
CA PHE A 116 -17.18 -9.77 19.36
C PHE A 116 -17.74 -8.56 18.62
N ILE A 117 -17.12 -8.19 17.50
CA ILE A 117 -17.73 -7.27 16.55
C ILE A 117 -18.97 -7.99 16.04
N LYS A 118 -20.11 -7.75 16.70
CA LYS A 118 -21.42 -8.08 16.18
C LYS A 118 -21.48 -7.42 14.80
N ASP A 119 -21.61 -8.24 13.77
CA ASP A 119 -21.88 -7.88 12.37
C ASP A 119 -23.23 -7.15 12.26
N PHE A 120 -23.31 -5.95 12.82
CA PHE A 120 -24.34 -5.00 12.51
C PHE A 120 -23.78 -4.05 11.45
N PHE A 121 -24.60 -3.76 10.44
CA PHE A 121 -24.33 -2.76 9.40
C PHE A 121 -23.77 -1.43 9.97
N PHE A 122 -24.00 -1.14 11.25
CA PHE A 122 -23.64 0.10 11.96
C PHE A 122 -22.16 0.32 12.35
N GLN A 123 -21.26 -0.67 12.31
CA GLN A 123 -19.86 -0.43 12.74
C GLN A 123 -18.90 0.05 11.65
N TYR A 124 -19.39 0.30 10.44
CA TYR A 124 -18.52 0.65 9.30
C TYR A 124 -18.36 2.15 9.06
N ASN A 125 -18.92 3.01 9.92
CA ASN A 125 -18.69 4.45 9.81
C ASN A 125 -17.21 4.72 10.14
N ARG A 126 -16.39 4.94 9.10
CA ARG A 126 -14.94 5.15 9.18
C ARG A 126 -14.58 6.55 9.70
N ILE A 127 -15.41 7.10 10.58
CA ILE A 127 -15.23 8.43 11.08
C ILE A 127 -14.15 8.39 12.17
N ASP A 128 -12.96 8.86 11.81
CA ASP A 128 -11.79 8.95 12.69
C ASP A 128 -11.80 10.32 13.40
N PRO A 129 -11.94 10.39 14.74
CA PRO A 129 -12.00 11.65 15.48
C PRO A 129 -10.78 12.56 15.27
N ASN A 130 -9.63 11.99 14.90
CA ASN A 130 -8.41 12.75 14.66
C ASN A 130 -8.41 13.50 13.32
N LYS A 131 -9.29 13.14 12.39
CA LYS A 131 -9.41 13.75 11.06
C LYS A 131 -10.54 14.78 11.03
N ASN A 132 -10.43 15.77 11.88
CA ASN A 132 -11.33 16.91 11.98
C ASN A 132 -10.73 18.16 11.28
N PHE A 133 -11.54 19.21 11.13
CA PHE A 133 -11.11 20.46 10.49
C PHE A 133 -9.97 21.16 11.24
N GLU A 134 -9.93 21.08 12.57
CA GLU A 134 -8.89 21.73 13.40
C GLU A 134 -7.50 21.11 13.15
N ASN A 135 -7.45 19.80 12.96
CA ASN A 135 -6.23 19.06 12.66
C ASN A 135 -5.83 19.12 11.18
N PHE A 136 -6.62 19.77 10.32
CA PHE A 136 -6.30 19.92 8.90
C PHE A 136 -5.40 21.14 8.67
N ILE A 137 -4.14 20.90 8.31
CA ILE A 137 -3.16 21.96 8.15
C ILE A 137 -3.34 22.64 6.78
N LEU A 138 -3.62 23.94 6.82
CA LEU A 138 -3.83 24.77 5.63
C LEU A 138 -2.52 25.26 5.01
N GLY A 139 -2.50 25.25 3.67
CA GLY A 139 -1.54 25.88 2.78
C GLY A 139 -2.22 26.36 1.49
N SER A 140 -1.45 26.94 0.58
CA SER A 140 -1.98 27.48 -0.68
C SER A 140 -2.71 26.41 -1.53
N SER A 141 -2.17 25.20 -1.56
CA SER A 141 -2.60 24.08 -2.41
C SER A 141 -3.90 23.39 -1.99
N ASN A 142 -4.35 23.58 -0.73
CA ASN A 142 -5.51 22.87 -0.17
C ASN A 142 -6.55 23.81 0.46
N LYS A 143 -6.30 25.13 0.48
CA LYS A 143 -7.18 26.13 1.08
C LYS A 143 -8.58 26.11 0.46
N LEU A 144 -8.68 26.09 -0.86
CA LEU A 144 -9.97 26.15 -1.55
C LEU A 144 -10.85 24.93 -1.23
N ALA A 145 -10.26 23.72 -1.23
CA ALA A 145 -10.94 22.48 -0.84
C ALA A 145 -11.40 22.50 0.62
N PHE A 146 -10.59 23.04 1.53
CA PHE A 146 -10.96 23.21 2.93
C PHE A 146 -12.15 24.16 3.10
N GLU A 147 -12.09 25.35 2.51
CA GLU A 147 -13.17 26.35 2.61
C GLU A 147 -14.49 25.81 2.05
N ALA A 148 -14.44 25.10 0.92
CA ALA A 148 -15.63 24.47 0.35
C ALA A 148 -16.19 23.35 1.25
N SER A 149 -15.32 22.54 1.84
CA SER A 149 -15.70 21.50 2.80
C SER A 149 -16.37 22.09 4.03
N LYS A 150 -15.84 23.21 4.54
CA LYS A 150 -16.41 23.94 5.67
C LYS A 150 -17.78 24.53 5.33
N LYS A 151 -17.91 25.20 4.17
CA LYS A 151 -19.20 25.74 3.70
C LYS A 151 -20.28 24.68 3.51
N VAL A 152 -19.91 23.49 3.00
CA VAL A 152 -20.84 22.34 2.89
C VAL A 152 -21.29 21.84 4.27
N SER A 153 -20.49 22.05 5.30
CA SER A 153 -20.80 21.62 6.67
C SER A 153 -21.68 22.61 7.45
N GLU A 154 -21.83 23.86 6.99
CA GLU A 154 -22.54 24.93 7.69
C GLU A 154 -24.04 25.02 7.32
N ASN A 155 -24.62 24.00 6.69
CA ASN A 155 -26.04 23.91 6.26
C ASN A 155 -26.54 24.99 5.28
N THR A 156 -25.69 25.95 4.87
CA THR A 156 -26.01 27.05 3.95
C THR A 156 -25.69 26.78 2.46
N SER A 157 -25.20 25.58 2.13
CA SER A 157 -24.62 25.29 0.82
C SER A 157 -25.57 24.55 -0.12
N HIS A 158 -25.78 25.09 -1.32
CA HIS A 158 -26.48 24.43 -2.44
C HIS A 158 -25.58 23.48 -3.27
N TYR A 159 -24.31 23.31 -2.91
CA TYR A 159 -23.36 22.52 -3.68
C TYR A 159 -23.57 21.02 -3.45
N ASN A 160 -24.33 20.37 -4.34
CA ASN A 160 -24.61 18.94 -4.27
C ASN A 160 -24.53 18.29 -5.67
N PRO A 161 -23.63 17.32 -5.91
CA PRO A 161 -22.61 16.81 -4.97
C PRO A 161 -21.42 17.77 -4.79
N LEU A 162 -20.71 17.64 -3.67
CA LEU A 162 -19.33 18.15 -3.54
C LEU A 162 -18.37 17.05 -4.01
N TYR A 163 -17.57 17.33 -5.03
CA TYR A 163 -16.59 16.40 -5.59
C TYR A 163 -15.18 16.92 -5.34
N ILE A 164 -14.43 16.23 -4.48
CA ILE A 164 -13.05 16.57 -4.12
C ILE A 164 -12.10 15.58 -4.81
N TYR A 165 -11.15 16.07 -5.60
CA TYR A 165 -10.15 15.20 -6.21
C TYR A 165 -8.71 15.67 -5.99
N GLY A 166 -7.77 14.77 -6.17
CA GLY A 166 -6.35 15.03 -5.99
C GLY A 166 -5.58 13.72 -5.92
N GLY A 167 -4.27 13.77 -6.07
CA GLY A 167 -3.42 12.58 -5.97
C GLY A 167 -3.47 11.88 -4.60
N VAL A 168 -2.68 10.80 -4.49
CA VAL A 168 -2.63 9.96 -3.29
C VAL A 168 -2.07 10.76 -2.12
N GLY A 169 -2.68 10.61 -0.93
CA GLY A 169 -2.14 11.20 0.30
C GLY A 169 -2.18 12.74 0.35
N MET A 170 -3.14 13.38 -0.32
CA MET A 170 -3.29 14.85 -0.33
C MET A 170 -4.30 15.40 0.70
N GLY A 171 -4.97 14.53 1.46
CA GLY A 171 -5.93 14.94 2.50
C GLY A 171 -7.41 14.81 2.12
N LYS A 172 -7.74 14.21 0.96
CA LYS A 172 -9.12 13.94 0.53
C LYS A 172 -9.96 13.24 1.60
N THR A 173 -9.50 12.07 2.06
CA THR A 173 -10.15 11.30 3.13
C THR A 173 -10.25 12.11 4.43
N HIS A 174 -9.29 12.99 4.72
CA HIS A 174 -9.32 13.85 5.92
C HIS A 174 -10.46 14.87 5.82
N LEU A 175 -10.59 15.55 4.68
CA LEU A 175 -11.69 16.51 4.45
C LEU A 175 -13.06 15.83 4.48
N LEU A 176 -13.23 14.69 3.79
CA LEU A 176 -14.48 13.91 3.84
C LEU A 176 -14.84 13.55 5.28
N ASN A 177 -13.86 13.06 6.04
CA ASN A 177 -14.05 12.71 7.44
C ASN A 177 -14.39 13.93 8.31
N SER A 178 -13.80 15.09 8.03
CA SER A 178 -14.06 16.33 8.76
C SER A 178 -15.49 16.80 8.57
N ILE A 179 -16.01 16.76 7.34
CA ILE A 179 -17.42 17.04 7.02
C ILE A 179 -18.34 16.06 7.76
N GLY A 180 -17.99 14.78 7.75
CA GLY A 180 -18.74 13.74 8.47
C GLY A 180 -18.76 14.00 9.98
N LEU A 181 -17.63 14.36 10.58
CA LEU A 181 -17.53 14.68 12.00
C LEU A 181 -18.36 15.90 12.40
N SER A 182 -18.37 16.96 11.58
CA SER A 182 -19.14 18.16 11.89
C SER A 182 -20.65 17.95 11.79
N LEU A 183 -21.10 17.01 10.94
CA LEU A 183 -22.53 16.81 10.67
C LEU A 183 -23.13 15.59 11.39
N LYS A 184 -22.34 14.74 12.03
CA LYS A 184 -22.80 13.47 12.64
C LYS A 184 -23.78 13.67 13.82
N ASP A 185 -23.68 14.78 14.54
CA ASP A 185 -24.45 14.99 15.77
C ASP A 185 -25.91 15.35 15.45
N THR A 186 -26.16 15.91 14.26
CA THR A 186 -27.49 16.34 13.80
C THR A 186 -28.07 15.48 12.68
N ASN A 187 -27.23 14.73 11.94
CA ASN A 187 -27.64 14.04 10.72
C ASN A 187 -27.21 12.57 10.70
N LYS A 188 -27.93 11.73 9.94
CA LYS A 188 -27.48 10.36 9.65
C LYS A 188 -26.36 10.37 8.60
N VAL A 189 -25.13 10.40 9.09
CA VAL A 189 -23.91 10.37 8.25
C VAL A 189 -23.53 8.94 7.90
N MET A 190 -23.42 8.65 6.60
CA MET A 190 -22.86 7.42 6.06
C MET A 190 -21.51 7.70 5.41
N PHE A 191 -20.44 7.13 5.96
CA PHE A 191 -19.11 7.17 5.34
C PHE A 191 -18.67 5.77 4.87
N ILE A 192 -18.48 5.62 3.56
CA ILE A 192 -18.06 4.36 2.93
C ILE A 192 -17.02 4.59 1.82
N SER A 193 -16.16 3.61 1.55
CA SER A 193 -15.36 3.61 0.31
C SER A 193 -16.17 3.05 -0.85
N ALA A 194 -15.86 3.48 -2.08
CA ALA A 194 -16.58 2.99 -3.25
C ALA A 194 -16.47 1.47 -3.41
N GLU A 195 -15.27 0.91 -3.16
CA GLU A 195 -15.04 -0.54 -3.13
C GLU A 195 -15.93 -1.26 -2.09
N ARG A 196 -16.10 -0.67 -0.90
CA ARG A 196 -16.92 -1.29 0.17
C ARG A 196 -18.40 -1.23 -0.16
N PHE A 197 -18.88 -0.13 -0.75
CA PHE A 197 -20.26 -0.04 -1.24
C PHE A 197 -20.53 -1.13 -2.28
N MET A 198 -19.62 -1.31 -3.24
CA MET A 198 -19.64 -2.38 -4.23
C MET A 198 -19.65 -3.78 -3.58
N TYR A 199 -18.82 -4.02 -2.57
CA TYR A 199 -18.82 -5.28 -1.81
C TYR A 199 -20.18 -5.55 -1.14
N GLN A 200 -20.77 -4.53 -0.49
CA GLN A 200 -22.07 -4.68 0.19
C GLN A 200 -23.20 -4.99 -0.81
N PHE A 201 -23.15 -4.43 -2.00
CA PHE A 201 -24.09 -4.75 -3.07
C PHE A 201 -23.96 -6.20 -3.55
N VAL A 202 -22.74 -6.70 -3.75
CA VAL A 202 -22.54 -8.13 -4.09
C VAL A 202 -23.04 -9.03 -2.96
N LYS A 203 -22.79 -8.64 -1.70
CA LYS A 203 -23.25 -9.39 -0.53
C LYS A 203 -24.77 -9.43 -0.46
N SER A 204 -25.46 -8.32 -0.72
CA SER A 204 -26.93 -8.25 -0.70
C SER A 204 -27.57 -9.07 -1.81
N ILE A 205 -26.96 -9.12 -2.99
CA ILE A 205 -27.41 -10.03 -4.07
C ILE A 205 -27.29 -11.49 -3.61
N LYS A 206 -26.15 -11.89 -3.05
CA LYS A 206 -25.93 -13.28 -2.60
C LYS A 206 -26.86 -13.71 -1.47
N SER A 207 -27.27 -12.78 -0.62
CA SER A 207 -28.14 -13.04 0.53
C SER A 207 -29.62 -12.75 0.25
N ASN A 208 -29.99 -12.37 -0.99
CA ASN A 208 -31.33 -11.91 -1.35
C ASN A 208 -31.87 -10.74 -0.50
N ASP A 209 -30.98 -9.95 0.12
CA ASP A 209 -31.31 -8.85 1.03
C ASP A 209 -31.19 -7.47 0.34
N MET A 210 -31.61 -7.38 -0.92
CA MET A 210 -31.46 -6.15 -1.72
C MET A 210 -32.30 -4.98 -1.20
N VAL A 211 -33.46 -5.26 -0.60
CA VAL A 211 -34.33 -4.22 0.00
C VAL A 211 -33.61 -3.55 1.18
N LYS A 212 -33.04 -4.36 2.08
CA LYS A 212 -32.26 -3.86 3.23
C LYS A 212 -31.06 -3.03 2.79
N PHE A 213 -30.36 -3.46 1.74
CA PHE A 213 -29.27 -2.68 1.15
C PHE A 213 -29.76 -1.29 0.71
N LYS A 214 -30.87 -1.22 -0.04
CA LYS A 214 -31.42 0.05 -0.54
C LYS A 214 -31.84 0.96 0.61
N GLU A 215 -32.58 0.42 1.58
CA GLU A 215 -33.00 1.18 2.77
C GLU A 215 -31.79 1.72 3.55
N TYR A 216 -30.77 0.89 3.77
CA TYR A 216 -29.60 1.28 4.53
C TYR A 216 -28.83 2.45 3.89
N PHE A 217 -28.60 2.40 2.57
CA PHE A 217 -27.84 3.44 1.88
C PHE A 217 -28.67 4.69 1.51
N ARG A 218 -29.96 4.51 1.16
CA ARG A 218 -30.83 5.62 0.72
C ARG A 218 -31.45 6.40 1.88
N ASN A 219 -31.38 5.89 3.11
CA ASN A 219 -31.85 6.60 4.30
C ASN A 219 -30.82 7.58 4.90
N ALA A 220 -29.61 7.66 4.34
CA ALA A 220 -28.61 8.63 4.80
C ALA A 220 -29.04 10.07 4.52
N ASP A 221 -28.71 10.99 5.43
CA ASP A 221 -28.91 12.43 5.23
C ASP A 221 -27.64 13.04 4.62
N ILE A 222 -26.48 12.52 5.03
CA ILE A 222 -25.16 12.85 4.45
C ILE A 222 -24.52 11.56 3.93
N PHE A 223 -24.18 11.51 2.65
CA PHE A 223 -23.54 10.36 2.00
C PHE A 223 -22.11 10.71 1.54
N LEU A 224 -21.12 10.18 2.26
CA LEU A 224 -19.70 10.37 2.00
C LEU A 224 -19.12 9.12 1.32
N ILE A 225 -18.63 9.26 0.10
CA ILE A 225 -18.00 8.19 -0.65
C ILE A 225 -16.55 8.51 -1.02
N ASP A 226 -15.63 7.70 -0.51
CA ASP A 226 -14.18 7.88 -0.72
C ASP A 226 -13.67 6.96 -1.82
N ASP A 227 -12.70 7.47 -2.60
CA ASP A 227 -12.01 6.78 -3.68
C ASP A 227 -12.94 6.18 -4.77
N ILE A 228 -13.75 7.04 -5.41
CA ILE A 228 -14.70 6.64 -6.46
C ILE A 228 -14.04 5.93 -7.66
N GLN A 229 -12.74 6.12 -7.88
CA GLN A 229 -11.97 5.46 -8.93
C GLN A 229 -11.93 3.92 -8.79
N PHE A 230 -12.28 3.35 -7.64
CA PHE A 230 -12.35 1.90 -7.46
C PHE A 230 -13.65 1.27 -7.96
N MET A 231 -14.58 2.05 -8.53
CA MET A 231 -15.81 1.54 -9.16
C MET A 231 -15.63 1.06 -10.61
N ASN A 232 -14.40 1.02 -11.12
CA ASN A 232 -14.12 0.77 -12.54
C ASN A 232 -14.55 -0.64 -13.01
N GLY A 233 -15.17 -0.71 -14.19
CA GLY A 233 -15.28 -1.94 -14.98
C GLY A 233 -16.37 -2.94 -14.57
N LYS A 234 -17.38 -2.54 -13.78
CA LYS A 234 -18.54 -3.40 -13.44
C LYS A 234 -19.87 -2.65 -13.64
N GLU A 235 -20.46 -2.78 -14.82
CA GLU A 235 -21.65 -2.02 -15.24
C GLU A 235 -22.86 -2.19 -14.33
N ALA A 236 -23.23 -3.43 -13.98
CA ALA A 236 -24.37 -3.69 -13.10
C ALA A 236 -24.22 -3.04 -11.71
N MET A 237 -22.99 -2.92 -11.22
CA MET A 237 -22.74 -2.34 -9.90
C MET A 237 -22.73 -0.81 -9.97
N GLN A 238 -22.19 -0.25 -11.06
CA GLN A 238 -22.29 1.17 -11.36
C GLN A 238 -23.75 1.62 -11.53
N GLU A 239 -24.60 0.76 -12.09
CA GLU A 239 -26.03 1.03 -12.22
C GLU A 239 -26.73 1.16 -10.87
N GLU A 240 -26.53 0.23 -9.94
CA GLU A 240 -27.12 0.37 -8.61
C GLU A 240 -26.58 1.59 -7.86
N PHE A 241 -25.29 1.90 -8.01
CA PHE A 241 -24.74 3.14 -7.46
C PHE A 241 -25.42 4.37 -8.06
N PHE A 242 -25.61 4.41 -9.39
CA PHE A 242 -26.30 5.51 -10.07
C PHE A 242 -27.74 5.69 -9.54
N HIS A 243 -28.47 4.59 -9.34
CA HIS A 243 -29.82 4.65 -8.77
C HIS A 243 -29.82 5.10 -7.31
N THR A 244 -28.86 4.63 -6.50
CA THR A 244 -28.72 5.06 -5.10
C THR A 244 -28.36 6.54 -5.00
N PHE A 245 -27.44 7.00 -5.85
CA PHE A 245 -27.03 8.39 -5.94
C PHE A 245 -28.20 9.30 -6.32
N ASN A 246 -29.00 8.93 -7.32
CA ASN A 246 -30.17 9.72 -7.71
C ASN A 246 -31.23 9.75 -6.61
N ALA A 247 -31.53 8.60 -5.99
CA ALA A 247 -32.50 8.54 -4.91
C ALA A 247 -32.11 9.44 -3.72
N LEU A 248 -30.80 9.51 -3.41
CA LEU A 248 -30.27 10.41 -2.38
C LEU A 248 -30.36 11.88 -2.79
N LEU A 249 -30.03 12.22 -4.04
CA LEU A 249 -30.20 13.58 -4.56
C LEU A 249 -31.66 14.03 -4.51
N ASP A 250 -32.59 13.19 -4.97
CA ASP A 250 -34.02 13.50 -5.03
C ASP A 250 -34.62 13.64 -3.62
N LYS A 251 -34.09 12.90 -2.63
CA LYS A 251 -34.42 13.07 -1.19
C LYS A 251 -33.91 14.41 -0.62
N GLY A 252 -32.92 15.04 -1.26
CA GLY A 252 -32.23 16.21 -0.72
C GLY A 252 -31.06 15.86 0.21
N SER A 253 -30.58 14.61 0.20
CA SER A 253 -29.40 14.21 0.96
C SER A 253 -28.14 14.90 0.40
N GLN A 254 -27.25 15.33 1.28
CA GLN A 254 -25.98 15.93 0.87
C GLN A 254 -24.98 14.84 0.46
N ILE A 255 -24.43 14.92 -0.74
CA ILE A 255 -23.48 13.92 -1.26
C ILE A 255 -22.09 14.54 -1.39
N ILE A 256 -21.10 13.87 -0.80
CA ILE A 256 -19.68 14.24 -0.94
C ILE A 256 -18.90 13.05 -1.48
N ILE A 257 -18.14 13.29 -2.54
CA ILE A 257 -17.38 12.28 -3.27
C ILE A 257 -15.90 12.67 -3.25
N SER A 258 -15.03 11.68 -3.05
CA SER A 258 -13.60 11.82 -3.30
C SER A 258 -13.13 10.99 -4.49
N ALA A 259 -12.08 11.48 -5.17
CA ALA A 259 -11.44 10.78 -6.28
C ALA A 259 -9.95 11.07 -6.41
N ASP A 260 -9.22 10.23 -7.14
CA ASP A 260 -7.82 10.50 -7.49
C ASP A 260 -7.63 11.49 -8.67
N ARG A 261 -8.72 11.83 -9.37
CA ARG A 261 -8.72 12.59 -10.63
C ARG A 261 -10.07 13.26 -10.88
N PRO A 262 -10.17 14.24 -11.80
CA PRO A 262 -11.45 14.88 -12.12
C PRO A 262 -12.44 13.92 -12.78
N PRO A 263 -13.76 14.21 -12.75
CA PRO A 263 -14.80 13.30 -13.24
C PRO A 263 -14.59 12.83 -14.68
N ASN A 264 -14.22 13.75 -15.58
CA ASN A 264 -13.99 13.49 -16.99
C ASN A 264 -12.81 12.52 -17.27
N LYS A 265 -11.84 12.42 -16.34
CA LYS A 265 -10.67 11.52 -16.44
C LYS A 265 -10.89 10.16 -15.77
N LEU A 266 -12.09 9.89 -15.22
CA LEU A 266 -12.41 8.58 -14.65
C LEU A 266 -12.49 7.51 -15.76
N ASN A 267 -11.62 6.50 -15.64
CA ASN A 267 -11.55 5.40 -16.59
C ASN A 267 -12.62 4.36 -16.29
N ARG A 268 -13.32 3.84 -17.31
CA ARG A 268 -14.31 2.74 -17.14
C ARG A 268 -15.42 3.03 -16.11
N ILE A 269 -15.83 4.29 -16.01
CA ILE A 269 -17.04 4.75 -15.31
C ILE A 269 -18.04 5.24 -16.36
N GLN A 270 -19.32 4.89 -16.22
CA GLN A 270 -20.39 5.30 -17.13
C GLN A 270 -20.51 6.83 -17.25
N GLU A 271 -20.76 7.32 -18.46
CA GLU A 271 -20.79 8.77 -18.74
C GLU A 271 -21.89 9.51 -17.95
N ARG A 272 -23.04 8.86 -17.74
CA ARG A 272 -24.12 9.38 -16.89
C ARG A 272 -23.69 9.64 -15.45
N ILE A 273 -22.79 8.80 -14.90
CA ILE A 273 -22.26 8.98 -13.55
C ILE A 273 -21.28 10.16 -13.52
N LYS A 274 -20.38 10.27 -14.50
CA LYS A 274 -19.45 11.40 -14.62
C LYS A 274 -20.18 12.74 -14.78
N SER A 275 -21.27 12.75 -15.55
CA SER A 275 -22.13 13.92 -15.72
C SER A 275 -22.73 14.36 -14.37
N ARG A 276 -23.24 13.41 -13.57
CA ARG A 276 -23.75 13.71 -12.22
C ARG A 276 -22.67 14.26 -11.29
N PHE A 277 -21.46 13.70 -11.33
CA PHE A 277 -20.34 14.20 -10.54
C PHE A 277 -19.93 15.62 -10.93
N SER A 278 -20.02 15.93 -12.23
CA SER A 278 -19.70 17.26 -12.77
C SER A 278 -20.81 18.29 -12.55
N GLY A 279 -22.03 17.86 -12.18
CA GLY A 279 -23.19 18.74 -12.01
C GLY A 279 -23.19 19.55 -10.72
N GLY A 280 -22.30 19.23 -9.78
CA GLY A 280 -22.14 19.95 -8.51
C GLY A 280 -20.84 20.77 -8.45
N LEU A 281 -20.27 20.91 -7.25
CA LEU A 281 -19.03 21.64 -7.03
C LEU A 281 -17.83 20.69 -7.15
N VAL A 282 -16.98 20.91 -8.15
CA VAL A 282 -15.79 20.10 -8.42
C VAL A 282 -14.55 20.89 -8.01
N ILE A 283 -13.76 20.35 -7.08
CA ILE A 283 -12.58 21.02 -6.52
C ILE A 283 -11.38 20.08 -6.48
N ASP A 284 -10.21 20.59 -6.86
CA ASP A 284 -8.93 19.93 -6.70
C ASP A 284 -8.25 20.23 -5.36
N ILE A 285 -7.46 19.26 -4.91
CA ILE A 285 -6.39 19.43 -3.95
C ILE A 285 -5.09 19.29 -4.73
N GLN A 286 -4.27 20.33 -4.69
CA GLN A 286 -3.00 20.36 -5.39
C GLN A 286 -1.88 19.76 -4.54
N GLN A 287 -0.75 19.45 -5.19
CA GLN A 287 0.44 19.00 -4.47
C GLN A 287 0.86 20.04 -3.42
N PRO A 288 1.23 19.62 -2.21
CA PRO A 288 1.62 20.54 -1.15
C PRO A 288 2.90 21.27 -1.56
N ASP A 289 2.94 22.59 -1.38
CA ASP A 289 4.15 23.40 -1.52
C ASP A 289 5.15 23.11 -0.39
N TYR A 290 6.37 23.63 -0.53
CA TYR A 290 7.40 23.45 0.50
C TYR A 290 6.92 23.94 1.87
N ASP A 291 6.28 25.11 1.90
CA ASP A 291 5.81 25.75 3.13
C ASP A 291 4.79 24.89 3.86
N LEU A 292 3.81 24.31 3.14
CA LEU A 292 2.85 23.38 3.73
C LEU A 292 3.53 22.11 4.22
N ARG A 293 4.47 21.52 3.46
CA ARG A 293 5.20 20.32 3.89
C ARG A 293 6.02 20.58 5.17
N TYR A 294 6.75 21.69 5.22
CA TYR A 294 7.51 22.08 6.39
C TYR A 294 6.63 22.36 7.60
N LYS A 295 5.51 23.06 7.41
CA LYS A 295 4.51 23.29 8.47
C LYS A 295 3.94 21.98 9.02
N ILE A 296 3.64 21.01 8.15
CA ILE A 296 3.17 19.68 8.56
C ILE A 296 4.25 18.94 9.36
N ILE A 297 5.49 18.89 8.86
CA ILE A 297 6.60 18.22 9.56
C ILE A 297 6.83 18.84 10.92
N LYS A 298 6.86 20.16 11.02
CA LYS A 298 7.07 20.88 12.28
C LYS A 298 6.00 20.54 13.31
N LEU A 299 4.73 20.69 12.93
CA LEU A 299 3.59 20.37 13.82
C LEU A 299 3.60 18.90 14.25
N LYS A 300 3.87 17.97 13.32
CA LYS A 300 3.94 16.54 13.67
C LYS A 300 5.16 16.19 14.53
N THR A 301 6.28 16.87 14.34
CA THR A 301 7.45 16.71 15.20
C THR A 301 7.14 17.19 16.62
N ASP A 302 6.48 18.34 16.76
CA ASP A 302 6.09 18.91 18.05
C ASP A 302 5.04 18.03 18.77
N GLU A 303 4.08 17.46 18.03
CA GLU A 303 3.17 16.44 18.57
C GLU A 303 3.94 15.23 19.11
N LEU A 304 4.87 14.67 18.33
CA LEU A 304 5.63 13.48 18.73
C LEU A 304 6.59 13.75 19.90
N LYS A 305 7.18 14.94 19.99
CA LYS A 305 8.00 15.36 21.13
C LYS A 305 7.22 15.33 22.44
N LYS A 306 5.93 15.66 22.43
CA LYS A 306 5.08 15.59 23.63
C LYS A 306 4.87 14.15 24.11
N TYR A 307 4.75 13.19 23.18
CA TYR A 307 4.54 11.79 23.53
C TYR A 307 5.81 11.07 23.99
N TYR A 308 6.97 11.48 23.49
CA TYR A 308 8.25 10.80 23.73
C TYR A 308 9.29 11.78 24.26
N ALA A 309 8.91 12.56 25.28
CA ALA A 309 9.77 13.55 25.93
C ALA A 309 11.18 12.96 26.20
N ASP A 310 12.21 13.75 25.89
CA ASP A 310 13.65 13.42 26.03
C ASP A 310 14.23 12.32 25.12
N GLN A 311 13.41 11.60 24.35
CA GLN A 311 13.88 10.54 23.42
C GLN A 311 13.95 11.00 21.95
N ILE A 312 13.28 12.10 21.61
CA ILE A 312 13.19 12.61 20.24
C ILE A 312 13.69 14.05 20.19
N ASN A 313 14.85 14.24 19.59
CA ASN A 313 15.33 15.57 19.22
C ASN A 313 15.73 15.61 17.73
N ILE A 314 14.74 15.91 16.88
CA ILE A 314 14.95 16.09 15.44
C ILE A 314 15.27 17.56 15.18
N SER A 315 16.46 17.81 14.63
CA SER A 315 16.93 19.16 14.30
C SER A 315 16.08 19.82 13.21
N ASP A 316 16.06 21.15 13.19
CA ASP A 316 15.36 21.92 12.17
C ASP A 316 15.93 21.66 10.76
N GLU A 317 17.25 21.40 10.67
CA GLU A 317 17.92 21.02 9.42
C GLU A 317 17.33 19.74 8.83
N ILE A 318 17.07 18.72 9.66
CA ILE A 318 16.46 17.46 9.21
C ILE A 318 15.01 17.69 8.80
N GLN A 319 14.26 18.51 9.54
CA GLN A 319 12.88 18.87 9.18
C GLN A 319 12.80 19.59 7.84
N LYS A 320 13.70 20.54 7.58
CA LYS A 320 13.85 21.23 6.29
C LYS A 320 14.25 20.26 5.19
N PHE A 321 15.20 19.38 5.45
CA PHE A 321 15.65 18.35 4.50
C PHE A 321 14.51 17.43 4.05
N ILE A 322 13.76 16.85 4.98
CA ILE A 322 12.61 15.98 4.66
C ILE A 322 11.58 16.74 3.81
N SER A 323 11.32 17.99 4.16
CA SER A 323 10.34 18.84 3.49
C SER A 323 10.77 19.27 2.09
N LEU A 324 12.08 19.37 1.85
CA LEU A 324 12.66 19.61 0.52
C LEU A 324 12.61 18.36 -0.35
N GLU A 325 13.02 17.20 0.17
CA GLU A 325 13.22 15.99 -0.63
C GLU A 325 11.94 15.18 -0.87
N VAL A 326 11.06 15.07 0.13
CA VAL A 326 9.84 14.24 0.05
C VAL A 326 8.69 15.06 -0.52
N LYS A 327 8.55 15.03 -1.86
CA LYS A 327 7.59 15.89 -2.60
C LYS A 327 6.29 15.19 -3.01
N ASN A 328 6.23 13.86 -2.99
CA ASN A 328 5.18 13.09 -3.66
C ASN A 328 3.81 13.19 -2.96
N SER A 329 3.77 12.91 -1.65
CA SER A 329 2.52 12.87 -0.88
C SER A 329 2.75 13.22 0.59
N ILE A 330 1.73 13.78 1.25
CA ILE A 330 1.78 14.06 2.70
C ILE A 330 1.92 12.75 3.48
N ARG A 331 1.38 11.64 2.96
CA ARG A 331 1.50 10.31 3.57
C ARG A 331 2.96 9.85 3.61
N GLU A 332 3.69 9.99 2.50
CA GLU A 332 5.14 9.68 2.46
C GLU A 332 5.94 10.62 3.36
N LEU A 333 5.58 11.91 3.38
CA LEU A 333 6.21 12.91 4.23
C LEU A 333 6.10 12.55 5.73
N VAL A 334 4.90 12.22 6.20
CA VAL A 334 4.67 11.77 7.58
C VAL A 334 5.33 10.41 7.83
N GLY A 335 5.33 9.51 6.83
CA GLY A 335 6.03 8.23 6.90
C GLY A 335 7.55 8.39 7.08
N ALA A 336 8.16 9.33 6.37
CA ALA A 336 9.58 9.66 6.50
C ALA A 336 9.92 10.16 7.91
N LEU A 337 9.11 11.08 8.44
CA LEU A 337 9.26 11.56 9.82
C LEU A 337 9.16 10.41 10.82
N ASN A 338 8.15 9.54 10.69
CA ASN A 338 7.97 8.39 11.58
C ASN A 338 9.18 7.44 11.55
N ARG A 339 9.80 7.21 10.37
CA ARG A 339 11.02 6.38 10.27
C ARG A 339 12.20 6.99 11.01
N ILE A 340 12.41 8.30 10.87
CA ILE A 340 13.48 9.02 11.58
C ILE A 340 13.25 8.99 13.10
N VAL A 341 12.01 9.22 13.52
CA VAL A 341 11.61 9.13 14.93
C VAL A 341 11.87 7.72 15.47
N SER A 342 11.46 6.68 14.74
CA SER A 342 11.72 5.30 15.13
C SER A 342 13.22 4.99 15.22
N PHE A 343 14.02 5.47 14.27
CA PHE A 343 15.48 5.35 14.33
C PHE A 343 16.05 6.02 15.59
N SER A 344 15.63 7.25 15.89
CA SER A 344 16.06 7.99 17.09
C SER A 344 15.75 7.22 18.37
N ARG A 345 14.56 6.62 18.45
CA ARG A 345 14.09 5.86 19.61
C ARG A 345 14.77 4.50 19.76
N ILE A 346 15.05 3.79 18.67
CA ILE A 346 15.70 2.47 18.72
C ILE A 346 17.17 2.60 19.12
N TYR A 347 17.86 3.60 18.56
CA TYR A 347 19.30 3.80 18.81
C TYR A 347 19.58 4.80 19.94
N ASN A 348 18.54 5.35 20.58
CA ASN A 348 18.64 6.39 21.62
C ASN A 348 19.61 7.52 21.26
N LYS A 349 19.58 7.97 20.00
CA LYS A 349 20.49 9.00 19.49
C LYS A 349 19.79 9.91 18.50
N THR A 350 20.22 11.16 18.46
CA THR A 350 19.75 12.11 17.45
C THR A 350 20.37 11.75 16.10
N PRO A 351 19.59 11.47 15.05
CA PRO A 351 20.13 11.15 13.74
C PRO A 351 20.87 12.35 13.17
N SER A 352 22.01 12.10 12.51
CA SER A 352 22.67 13.07 11.65
C SER A 352 21.98 13.16 10.27
N LEU A 353 22.31 14.19 9.49
CA LEU A 353 21.80 14.31 8.12
C LEU A 353 22.21 13.12 7.23
N SER A 354 23.45 12.62 7.40
CA SER A 354 23.97 11.45 6.67
C SER A 354 23.19 10.18 7.00
N GLU A 355 22.89 9.94 8.28
CA GLU A 355 22.07 8.80 8.71
C GLU A 355 20.63 8.93 8.23
N THR A 356 20.09 10.14 8.25
CA THR A 356 18.75 10.42 7.71
C THR A 356 18.66 10.04 6.23
N LYS A 357 19.68 10.36 5.42
CA LYS A 357 19.75 9.94 4.01
C LYS A 357 19.77 8.43 3.85
N ILE A 358 20.45 7.71 4.74
CA ILE A 358 20.50 6.24 4.73
C ILE A 358 19.12 5.65 5.09
N VAL A 359 18.50 6.16 6.16
CA VAL A 359 17.18 5.69 6.65
C VAL A 359 16.07 5.93 5.63
N LEU A 360 16.16 7.01 4.86
CA LEU A 360 15.16 7.39 3.87
C LEU A 360 15.53 7.03 2.43
N LYS A 361 16.55 6.19 2.21
CA LYS A 361 17.12 5.92 0.88
C LYS A 361 16.10 5.50 -0.19
N ASP A 362 15.06 4.77 0.18
CA ASP A 362 13.98 4.31 -0.71
C ASP A 362 12.92 5.39 -0.99
N LEU A 363 12.72 6.34 -0.07
CA LEU A 363 11.75 7.44 -0.19
C LEU A 363 12.34 8.66 -0.87
N LEU A 364 13.61 8.93 -0.56
CA LEU A 364 14.36 9.88 -1.31
C LEU A 364 14.52 9.26 -2.69
N ASN A 365 13.92 9.87 -3.69
CA ASN A 365 14.36 9.72 -5.07
C ASN A 365 15.80 10.28 -5.23
N LEU A 366 16.68 10.12 -4.23
CA LEU A 366 18.12 9.98 -4.40
C LEU A 366 18.21 9.01 -5.54
N SER A 367 18.51 9.54 -6.72
CA SER A 367 18.51 8.79 -7.95
C SER A 367 19.05 7.40 -7.64
N GLU A 368 18.20 6.37 -7.71
CA GLU A 368 18.62 5.20 -8.45
C GLU A 368 19.27 5.83 -9.67
N ASN A 369 20.61 5.82 -9.71
CA ASN A 369 21.36 6.50 -10.76
C ASN A 369 20.60 6.19 -12.02
N LYS A 370 19.91 7.19 -12.59
CA LYS A 370 19.10 6.94 -13.79
C LYS A 370 20.17 6.78 -14.82
N VAL A 371 20.70 5.56 -14.91
CA VAL A 371 21.72 5.16 -15.84
C VAL A 371 21.03 5.33 -17.17
N THR A 372 21.26 6.49 -17.78
CA THR A 372 20.73 6.77 -19.11
C THR A 372 21.59 6.01 -20.11
N ILE A 373 20.97 5.63 -21.22
CA ILE A 373 21.70 5.01 -22.33
C ILE A 373 22.82 5.94 -22.80
N ASP A 374 22.56 7.25 -22.78
CA ASP A 374 23.53 8.29 -23.11
C ASP A 374 24.77 8.30 -22.19
N ASN A 375 24.57 8.17 -20.88
CA ASN A 375 25.68 8.08 -19.91
C ASN A 375 26.51 6.81 -20.14
N ILE A 376 25.85 5.67 -20.36
CA ILE A 376 26.54 4.40 -20.68
C ILE A 376 27.36 4.55 -21.97
N GLN A 377 26.77 5.08 -23.03
CA GLN A 377 27.45 5.28 -24.31
C GLN A 377 28.68 6.17 -24.15
N SER A 378 28.56 7.27 -23.41
CA SER A 378 29.65 8.23 -23.17
C SER A 378 30.81 7.61 -22.39
N LEU A 379 30.52 6.88 -21.30
CA LEU A 379 31.54 6.23 -20.47
C LEU A 379 32.25 5.09 -21.22
N VAL A 380 31.51 4.29 -21.98
CA VAL A 380 32.10 3.24 -22.82
C VAL A 380 32.93 3.83 -23.95
N CYS A 381 32.48 4.91 -24.59
CA CYS A 381 33.26 5.64 -25.61
C CYS A 381 34.59 6.16 -25.03
N LYS A 382 34.56 6.75 -23.84
CA LYS A 382 35.75 7.25 -23.15
C LYS A 382 36.75 6.14 -22.84
N PHE A 383 36.27 4.99 -22.37
CA PHE A 383 37.12 3.83 -22.05
C PHE A 383 37.79 3.23 -23.28
N PHE A 384 37.03 3.02 -24.37
CA PHE A 384 37.56 2.44 -25.61
C PHE A 384 38.21 3.48 -26.55
N LYS A 385 38.25 4.75 -26.17
CA LYS A 385 38.80 5.87 -26.95
C LYS A 385 38.17 5.94 -28.36
N ILE A 386 36.86 5.86 -28.42
CA ILE A 386 36.07 6.06 -29.66
C ILE A 386 35.06 7.18 -29.49
N SER A 387 34.64 7.80 -30.59
CA SER A 387 33.56 8.77 -30.56
C SER A 387 32.18 8.09 -30.54
N LYS A 388 31.17 8.80 -30.01
CA LYS A 388 29.78 8.34 -30.00
C LYS A 388 29.24 8.07 -31.42
N ASN A 389 29.61 8.91 -32.39
CA ASN A 389 29.23 8.75 -33.80
C ASN A 389 29.82 7.47 -34.40
N GLU A 390 31.06 7.13 -34.06
CA GLU A 390 31.69 5.89 -34.50
C GLU A 390 31.04 4.66 -33.86
N MET A 391 30.70 4.74 -32.57
CA MET A 391 29.92 3.70 -31.89
C MET A 391 28.57 3.48 -32.58
N LEU A 392 27.88 4.53 -33.01
CA LEU A 392 26.58 4.44 -33.68
C LEU A 392 26.67 4.10 -35.18
N SER A 393 27.86 4.06 -35.77
CA SER A 393 28.02 3.77 -37.20
C SER A 393 27.59 2.34 -37.59
N SER A 394 27.33 2.12 -38.89
CA SER A 394 27.05 0.79 -39.45
C SER A 394 28.31 -0.09 -39.59
N ARG A 395 29.50 0.47 -39.36
CA ARG A 395 30.80 -0.22 -39.53
C ARG A 395 30.92 -1.45 -38.60
N ARG A 396 31.53 -2.51 -39.13
CA ARG A 396 31.64 -3.84 -38.49
C ARG A 396 33.06 -4.21 -38.04
N SER A 397 34.00 -3.27 -38.05
CA SER A 397 35.36 -3.51 -37.56
C SER A 397 35.34 -3.88 -36.07
N ARG A 398 36.20 -4.83 -35.66
CA ARG A 398 36.24 -5.36 -34.28
C ARG A 398 36.44 -4.25 -33.24
N TYR A 399 37.27 -3.25 -33.56
CA TYR A 399 37.52 -2.07 -32.72
C TYR A 399 36.27 -1.22 -32.43
N LEU A 400 35.27 -1.21 -33.32
CA LEU A 400 33.99 -0.49 -33.12
C LEU A 400 32.86 -1.39 -32.61
N VAL A 401 32.86 -2.65 -33.04
CA VAL A 401 31.84 -3.63 -32.64
C VAL A 401 31.99 -4.01 -31.17
N ARG A 402 33.20 -4.18 -30.65
CA ARG A 402 33.44 -4.55 -29.25
C ARG A 402 32.92 -3.49 -28.27
N PRO A 403 33.27 -2.20 -28.38
CA PRO A 403 32.71 -1.15 -27.53
C PRO A 403 31.18 -1.05 -27.63
N ARG A 404 30.62 -1.16 -28.84
CA ARG A 404 29.16 -1.15 -29.06
C ARG A 404 28.46 -2.31 -28.37
N GLN A 405 29.00 -3.52 -28.49
CA GLN A 405 28.46 -4.71 -27.82
C GLN A 405 28.51 -4.56 -26.30
N THR A 406 29.61 -4.03 -25.77
CA THR A 406 29.77 -3.73 -24.33
C THR A 406 28.74 -2.70 -23.85
N ALA A 407 28.52 -1.62 -24.60
CA ALA A 407 27.51 -0.61 -24.27
C ALA A 407 26.08 -1.18 -24.29
N ILE A 408 25.74 -2.02 -25.27
CA ILE A 408 24.45 -2.71 -25.37
C ILE A 408 24.25 -3.66 -24.17
N TYR A 409 25.27 -4.43 -23.82
CA TYR A 409 25.25 -5.35 -22.68
C TYR A 409 25.04 -4.60 -21.35
N LEU A 410 25.80 -3.53 -21.10
CA LEU A 410 25.66 -2.70 -19.91
C LEU A 410 24.30 -2.01 -19.86
N THR A 411 23.77 -1.54 -20.99
CA THR A 411 22.42 -0.99 -21.09
C THR A 411 21.36 -2.00 -20.67
N LYS A 412 21.49 -3.25 -21.10
CA LYS A 412 20.53 -4.29 -20.75
C LYS A 412 20.52 -4.63 -19.26
N ILE A 413 21.67 -4.55 -18.60
CA ILE A 413 21.83 -4.93 -17.18
C ILE A 413 21.51 -3.77 -16.24
N LEU A 414 21.84 -2.54 -16.64
CA LEU A 414 21.77 -1.36 -15.78
C LEU A 414 20.50 -0.52 -16.01
N THR A 415 19.65 -0.88 -16.98
CA THR A 415 18.41 -0.15 -17.29
C THR A 415 17.22 -1.09 -17.46
N SER A 416 16.00 -0.57 -17.26
CA SER A 416 14.74 -1.29 -17.48
C SER A 416 14.24 -1.28 -18.93
N LYS A 417 15.08 -0.87 -19.89
CA LYS A 417 14.70 -0.72 -21.30
C LYS A 417 14.51 -2.06 -21.99
N SER A 418 13.50 -2.13 -22.86
CA SER A 418 13.19 -3.30 -23.66
C SER A 418 14.20 -3.48 -24.81
N LEU A 419 14.35 -4.69 -25.33
CA LEU A 419 15.27 -4.97 -26.44
C LEU A 419 14.99 -4.11 -27.69
N PRO A 420 13.73 -3.85 -28.08
CA PRO A 420 13.42 -2.94 -29.19
C PRO A 420 13.82 -1.49 -28.91
N GLU A 421 13.63 -1.00 -27.68
CA GLU A 421 14.03 0.36 -27.29
C GLU A 421 15.56 0.51 -27.30
N ILE A 422 16.30 -0.49 -26.81
CA ILE A 422 17.76 -0.52 -26.90
C ILE A 422 18.19 -0.49 -28.37
N GLY A 423 17.54 -1.28 -29.24
CA GLY A 423 17.83 -1.27 -30.68
C GLY A 423 17.70 0.11 -31.32
N ARG A 424 16.65 0.86 -30.98
CA ARG A 424 16.41 2.24 -31.46
C ARG A 424 17.56 3.19 -31.09
N GLU A 425 18.00 3.14 -29.84
CA GLU A 425 19.05 4.01 -29.29
C GLU A 425 20.48 3.69 -29.81
N PHE A 426 20.68 2.52 -30.40
CA PHE A 426 21.93 2.10 -31.03
C PHE A 426 21.82 2.06 -32.56
N SER A 427 21.21 3.10 -33.15
CA SER A 427 21.02 3.32 -34.59
C SER A 427 19.94 2.46 -35.24
N ASN A 428 18.77 2.36 -34.61
CA ASN A 428 17.61 1.61 -35.13
C ASN A 428 17.94 0.16 -35.54
N ARG A 429 18.76 -0.51 -34.72
CA ARG A 429 19.11 -1.92 -34.94
C ARG A 429 17.98 -2.83 -34.50
N ASP A 430 17.84 -3.95 -35.21
CA ASP A 430 16.86 -4.97 -34.85
C ASP A 430 17.14 -5.59 -33.49
N HIS A 431 16.07 -5.96 -32.79
CA HIS A 431 16.12 -6.61 -31.48
C HIS A 431 16.97 -7.91 -31.49
N THR A 432 17.04 -8.62 -32.62
CA THR A 432 17.89 -9.80 -32.82
C THR A 432 19.39 -9.47 -32.75
N THR A 433 19.79 -8.30 -33.25
CA THR A 433 21.18 -7.80 -33.18
C THR A 433 21.57 -7.46 -31.74
N VAL A 434 20.62 -6.94 -30.97
CA VAL A 434 20.79 -6.66 -29.53
C VAL A 434 21.02 -7.97 -28.77
N ILE A 435 20.20 -8.99 -29.02
CA ILE A 435 20.33 -10.33 -28.41
C ILE A 435 21.70 -10.95 -28.74
N HIS A 436 22.11 -10.91 -30.01
CA HIS A 436 23.40 -11.44 -30.42
C HIS A 436 24.57 -10.73 -29.72
N SER A 437 24.49 -9.40 -29.58
CA SER A 437 25.50 -8.58 -28.90
C SER A 437 25.65 -8.94 -27.43
N ILE A 438 24.54 -9.15 -26.72
CA ILE A 438 24.51 -9.58 -25.32
C ILE A 438 25.18 -10.95 -25.15
N LYS A 439 24.75 -11.96 -25.93
CA LYS A 439 25.32 -13.32 -25.88
C LYS A 439 26.81 -13.33 -26.19
N THR A 440 27.25 -12.49 -27.12
CA THR A 440 28.66 -12.38 -27.49
C THR A 440 29.51 -11.90 -26.31
N ILE A 441 29.05 -10.87 -25.58
CA ILE A 441 29.77 -10.36 -24.41
C ILE A 441 29.73 -11.36 -23.25
N GLU A 442 28.61 -12.02 -23.01
CA GLU A 442 28.50 -13.06 -21.97
C GLU A 442 29.48 -14.22 -22.19
N ASN A 443 29.64 -14.66 -23.44
CA ASN A 443 30.61 -15.70 -23.78
C ASN A 443 32.06 -15.21 -23.63
N LEU A 444 32.34 -13.95 -24.01
CA LEU A 444 33.69 -13.40 -23.87
C LEU A 444 34.07 -13.17 -22.41
N LYS A 445 33.14 -12.76 -21.54
CA LYS A 445 33.39 -12.63 -20.10
C LYS A 445 33.83 -13.96 -19.46
N LYS A 446 33.37 -15.11 -19.98
CA LYS A 446 33.77 -16.43 -19.49
C LYS A 446 35.18 -16.84 -19.92
N ASN A 447 35.60 -16.39 -21.10
CA ASN A 447 36.83 -16.85 -21.74
C ASN A 447 38.00 -15.85 -21.59
N ASP A 448 37.72 -14.61 -21.19
CA ASP A 448 38.70 -13.53 -21.08
C ASP A 448 38.56 -12.80 -19.71
N PRO A 449 39.43 -13.10 -18.73
CA PRO A 449 39.36 -12.51 -17.40
C PRO A 449 39.72 -11.02 -17.38
N GLU A 450 40.54 -10.55 -18.33
CA GLU A 450 40.91 -9.14 -18.45
C GLU A 450 39.71 -8.32 -18.92
N LEU A 451 39.00 -8.80 -19.94
CA LEU A 451 37.76 -8.17 -20.40
C LEU A 451 36.68 -8.16 -19.31
N CYS A 452 36.58 -9.22 -18.51
CA CYS A 452 35.63 -9.29 -17.40
C CYS A 452 35.89 -8.16 -16.39
N THR A 453 37.14 -8.01 -15.97
CA THR A 453 37.57 -6.96 -15.02
C THR A 453 37.30 -5.56 -15.58
N ASN A 454 37.55 -5.34 -16.88
CA ASN A 454 37.29 -4.07 -17.55
C ASN A 454 35.79 -3.72 -17.60
N ILE A 455 34.93 -4.69 -17.89
CA ILE A 455 33.47 -4.50 -17.92
C ILE A 455 32.94 -4.23 -16.50
N ASP A 456 33.45 -4.92 -15.49
CA ASP A 456 33.01 -4.73 -14.11
C ASP A 456 33.48 -3.38 -13.53
N SER A 457 34.68 -2.91 -13.92
CA SER A 457 35.16 -1.56 -13.64
C SER A 457 34.25 -0.49 -14.26
N LEU A 458 33.91 -0.64 -15.54
CA LEU A 458 32.95 0.24 -16.24
C LEU A 458 31.57 0.23 -15.58
N LYS A 459 31.08 -0.95 -15.20
CA LYS A 459 29.80 -1.11 -14.49
C LYS A 459 29.81 -0.33 -13.18
N ASN A 460 30.89 -0.42 -12.40
CA ASN A 460 31.02 0.30 -11.14
C ASN A 460 31.12 1.81 -11.35
N GLN A 461 31.88 2.27 -12.36
CA GLN A 461 31.92 3.69 -12.70
C GLN A 461 30.53 4.22 -13.06
N ILE A 462 29.77 3.50 -13.90
CA ILE A 462 28.40 3.90 -14.29
C ILE A 462 27.46 3.94 -13.07
N LEU A 463 27.65 3.04 -12.10
CA LEU A 463 26.80 2.93 -10.92
C LEU A 463 27.17 3.87 -9.77
N TYR A 464 28.38 4.42 -9.72
CA TYR A 464 28.88 5.15 -8.53
C TYR A 464 29.51 6.53 -8.81
N ASN A 465 29.73 6.94 -10.07
CA ASN A 465 30.44 8.20 -10.39
C ASN A 465 29.66 9.52 -10.23
N ASN A 466 28.37 9.55 -9.91
CA ASN A 466 27.69 10.83 -9.64
C ASN A 466 27.93 11.38 -8.21
N SER A 467 29.06 11.02 -7.61
CA SER A 467 29.44 11.49 -6.27
C SER A 467 30.35 12.72 -6.28
N ASN A 468 30.81 13.20 -7.44
CA ASN A 468 31.80 14.30 -7.55
C ASN A 468 31.58 15.20 -8.79
N GLU A 469 30.39 15.77 -8.95
CA GLU A 469 30.28 17.03 -9.72
C GLU A 469 29.69 18.08 -8.77
N ILE A 470 30.49 19.14 -8.60
CA ILE A 470 30.41 20.23 -7.62
C ILE A 470 29.16 21.10 -7.81
#